data_AF-A0A9C7UL74-F1
#
_entry.id   AF-A0A9C7UL74-F1
#
_cell.length_a   1.000
_cell.length_b   1.000
_cell.length_c   1.000
_cell.angle_alpha   90.00
_cell.angle_beta   90.00
_cell.angle_gamma   90.00
#
_symmetry.space_group_name_H-M   'P 1'
#
loop_
_entity.id
_entity.type
_entity.pdbx_description
1 polymer ?
#
loop_
_entity_poly.entity_id
_entity_poly.type
_entity_poly.pdbx_seq_one_letter_code
_entity_poly.pdbx_strand_id
1 'polypeptide(L)'
;MPYVIETVARAVDGCLAGDYRAMVTCPVHKGVINDAGHVFSGHTEFIAQRCGTEQPVMMLATDTLRVVLVTIHLPLAEVPVAVTADRLERVLRTVVADLERRFGITRPVLGVCGLNPHAGKTDTWGWRRFTLLHQFLETLRAEGFELVGPLPADTAFTDRQLETLDAVVAMYHDQGLPVIKHHGFGDVVNVTLGFSDR
;
A
#
# COMPACT_ATOMS: atom_id res chain seq x y z
N MET A 1 3.27 -22.10 22.21
CA MET A 1 2.91 -21.18 21.09
C MET A 1 2.98 -21.99 19.81
N PRO A 2 2.07 -21.81 18.83
CA PRO A 2 2.14 -22.53 17.56
C PRO A 2 3.44 -22.14 16.88
N TYR A 3 4.22 -23.14 16.47
CA TYR A 3 5.51 -22.99 15.79
C TYR A 3 5.54 -21.84 14.76
N VAL A 4 4.48 -21.72 13.94
CA VAL A 4 4.36 -20.66 12.92
C VAL A 4 4.42 -19.25 13.54
N ILE A 5 3.61 -18.96 14.55
CA ILE A 5 3.57 -17.63 15.19
C ILE A 5 4.92 -17.30 15.82
N GLU A 6 5.53 -18.29 16.48
CA GLU A 6 6.83 -18.11 17.15
C GLU A 6 7.95 -17.79 16.16
N THR A 7 7.99 -18.47 15.01
CA THR A 7 8.99 -18.18 13.97
C THR A 7 8.85 -16.76 13.41
N VAL A 8 7.62 -16.29 13.15
CA VAL A 8 7.38 -14.92 12.69
C VAL A 8 7.73 -13.91 13.78
N ALA A 9 7.34 -14.16 15.03
CA ALA A 9 7.66 -13.30 16.16
C ALA A 9 9.17 -13.12 16.34
N ARG A 10 9.93 -14.23 16.30
CA ARG A 10 11.38 -14.22 16.45
C ARG A 10 12.08 -13.50 15.29
N ALA A 11 11.57 -13.63 14.06
CA ALA A 11 12.09 -12.90 12.92
C ALA A 11 11.87 -11.38 13.06
N VAL A 12 10.67 -10.96 13.49
CA VAL A 12 10.37 -9.56 13.78
C VAL A 12 11.28 -9.02 14.89
N ASP A 13 11.40 -9.75 16.00
CA ASP A 13 12.23 -9.33 17.14
C ASP A 13 13.69 -9.15 16.76
N GLY A 14 14.26 -10.07 15.97
CA GLY A 14 15.63 -9.93 15.49
C GLY A 14 15.82 -8.77 14.52
N CYS A 15 14.81 -8.43 13.69
CA CYS A 15 14.85 -7.20 12.91
C CYS A 15 14.81 -5.95 13.79
N LEU A 16 13.94 -5.93 14.81
CA LEU A 16 13.81 -4.79 15.74
C LEU A 16 15.03 -4.63 16.66
N ALA A 17 15.74 -5.72 16.97
CA ALA A 17 16.98 -5.69 17.76
C ALA A 17 18.22 -5.34 16.93
N GLY A 18 18.11 -5.26 15.60
CA GLY A 18 19.24 -5.04 14.69
C GLY A 18 20.06 -6.30 14.39
N ASP A 19 19.65 -7.47 14.88
CA ASP A 19 20.29 -8.77 14.60
C ASP A 19 20.11 -9.17 13.12
N TYR A 20 18.99 -8.76 12.50
CA TYR A 20 18.66 -9.04 11.10
C TYR A 20 18.39 -7.76 10.33
N ARG A 21 18.92 -7.66 9.10
CA ARG A 21 18.71 -6.48 8.24
C ARG A 21 17.35 -6.45 7.56
N ALA A 22 16.72 -7.61 7.36
CA ALA A 22 15.41 -7.75 6.76
C ALA A 22 14.82 -9.12 7.10
N MET A 23 13.51 -9.27 6.89
CA MET A 23 12.81 -10.56 6.96
C MET A 23 11.99 -10.79 5.69
N VAL A 24 11.88 -12.05 5.29
CA VAL A 24 11.02 -12.51 4.19
C VAL A 24 10.09 -13.57 4.76
N THR A 25 8.79 -13.47 4.48
CA THR A 25 7.80 -14.43 4.97
C THR A 25 7.36 -15.36 3.86
N CYS A 26 7.37 -16.67 4.13
CA CYS A 26 6.70 -17.67 3.29
C CYS A 26 5.19 -17.69 3.60
N PRO A 27 4.33 -18.19 2.70
CA PRO A 27 2.90 -18.29 2.96
C PRO A 27 2.56 -19.09 4.24
N VAL A 28 1.54 -18.65 4.97
CA VAL A 28 1.00 -19.35 6.16
C VAL A 28 -0.50 -19.58 6.04
N HIS A 29 -0.99 -20.65 6.67
CA HIS A 29 -2.41 -21.00 6.63
C HIS A 29 -3.15 -20.41 7.84
N LYS A 30 -3.90 -19.32 7.63
CA LYS A 30 -4.62 -18.61 8.70
C LYS A 30 -5.65 -19.49 9.43
N GLY A 31 -6.37 -20.35 8.71
CA GLY A 31 -7.42 -21.23 9.28
C GLY A 31 -6.86 -22.10 10.41
N VAL A 32 -5.88 -22.95 10.10
CA VAL A 32 -5.14 -23.77 11.09
C VAL A 32 -4.64 -22.98 12.31
N ILE A 33 -4.18 -21.74 12.14
CA ILE A 33 -3.74 -20.91 13.28
C ILE A 33 -4.92 -20.49 14.16
N ASN A 34 -6.03 -20.05 13.55
CA ASN A 34 -7.25 -19.67 14.28
C ASN A 34 -7.96 -20.87 14.92
N ASP A 35 -8.01 -22.01 14.23
CA ASP A 35 -8.57 -23.28 14.75
C ASP A 35 -7.79 -23.79 15.97
N ALA A 36 -6.50 -23.48 16.06
CA ALA A 36 -5.66 -23.74 17.22
C ALA A 36 -5.89 -22.74 18.39
N GLY A 37 -6.87 -21.83 18.29
CA GLY A 37 -7.24 -20.89 19.33
C GLY A 37 -6.45 -19.56 19.32
N HIS A 38 -5.72 -19.25 18.25
CA HIS A 38 -4.93 -18.02 18.14
C HIS A 38 -5.57 -17.02 17.18
N VAL A 39 -5.86 -15.81 17.64
CA VAL A 39 -6.35 -14.74 16.77
C VAL A 39 -5.25 -14.29 15.82
N PHE A 40 -5.36 -14.67 14.55
CA PHE A 40 -4.39 -14.32 13.51
C PHE A 40 -5.10 -13.87 12.23
N SER A 41 -5.09 -12.56 11.99
CA SER A 41 -5.68 -11.92 10.81
C SER A 41 -4.77 -11.96 9.58
N GLY A 42 -3.44 -12.06 9.77
CA GLY A 42 -2.46 -12.14 8.69
C GLY A 42 -1.06 -11.70 9.13
N HIS A 43 -0.07 -11.86 8.24
CA HIS A 43 1.29 -11.40 8.50
C HIS A 43 1.36 -9.90 8.71
N THR A 44 0.74 -9.12 7.82
CA THR A 44 0.81 -7.66 7.85
C THR A 44 0.31 -7.10 9.17
N GLU A 45 -0.83 -7.58 9.65
CA GLU A 45 -1.42 -7.15 10.93
C GLU A 45 -0.61 -7.62 12.13
N PHE A 46 -0.17 -8.88 12.13
CA PHE A 46 0.64 -9.44 13.23
C PHE A 46 1.99 -8.71 13.36
N ILE A 47 2.68 -8.49 12.25
CA ILE A 47 3.96 -7.78 12.21
C ILE A 47 3.76 -6.33 12.62
N ALA A 48 2.73 -5.65 12.11
CA ALA A 48 2.46 -4.26 12.45
C ALA A 48 2.18 -4.06 13.94
N GLN A 49 1.39 -4.93 14.56
CA GLN A 49 1.14 -4.91 16.00
C GLN A 49 2.45 -5.05 16.79
N ARG A 50 3.33 -5.97 16.37
CA ARG A 50 4.60 -6.23 17.06
C ARG A 50 5.63 -5.12 16.85
N CYS A 51 5.61 -4.47 15.70
CA CYS A 51 6.45 -3.29 15.39
C CYS A 51 5.91 -1.99 16.03
N GLY A 52 4.71 -1.99 16.60
CA GLY A 52 4.05 -0.77 17.08
C GLY A 52 3.63 0.17 15.95
N THR A 53 3.44 -0.35 14.74
CA THR A 53 2.96 0.41 13.58
C THR A 53 1.44 0.30 13.51
N GLU A 54 0.74 1.41 13.72
CA GLU A 54 -0.73 1.42 13.70
C GLU A 54 -1.32 1.15 12.32
N GLN A 55 -0.63 1.57 11.25
CA GLN A 55 -1.15 1.46 9.89
C GLN A 55 -0.06 1.05 8.89
N PRO A 56 0.18 -0.26 8.70
CA PRO A 56 1.08 -0.74 7.66
C PRO A 56 0.52 -0.39 6.28
N VAL A 57 1.42 -0.07 5.34
CA VAL A 57 1.05 0.23 3.95
C VAL A 57 1.50 -0.93 3.06
N MET A 58 0.55 -1.54 2.35
CA MET A 58 0.85 -2.66 1.46
C MET A 58 1.25 -2.14 0.09
N MET A 59 2.37 -2.62 -0.42
CA MET A 59 2.84 -2.40 -1.78
C MET A 59 3.16 -3.73 -2.45
N LEU A 60 2.60 -3.99 -3.63
CA LEU A 60 3.09 -5.05 -4.50
C LEU A 60 4.11 -4.45 -5.46
N ALA A 61 5.20 -5.16 -5.69
CA ALA A 61 6.28 -4.69 -6.54
C ALA A 61 6.74 -5.80 -7.50
N THR A 62 7.08 -5.37 -8.71
CA THR A 62 7.89 -6.08 -9.70
C THR A 62 9.12 -5.21 -9.98
N ASP A 63 9.99 -5.61 -10.91
CA ASP A 63 11.15 -4.81 -11.30
C ASP A 63 10.77 -3.44 -11.89
N THR A 64 9.61 -3.34 -12.56
CA THR A 64 9.21 -2.13 -13.31
C THR A 64 7.91 -1.49 -12.82
N LEU A 65 7.15 -2.14 -11.94
CA LEU A 65 5.87 -1.64 -11.45
C LEU A 65 5.74 -1.84 -9.95
N ARG A 66 5.41 -0.75 -9.24
CA ARG A 66 5.03 -0.74 -7.82
C ARG A 66 3.59 -0.25 -7.67
N VAL A 67 2.76 -1.01 -6.97
CA VAL A 67 1.35 -0.70 -6.71
C VAL A 67 1.11 -0.67 -5.21
N VAL A 68 0.77 0.50 -4.69
CA VAL A 68 0.42 0.73 -3.29
C VAL A 68 -1.09 0.72 -3.11
N LEU A 69 -1.58 0.15 -2.01
CA LEU A 69 -3.01 0.11 -1.69
C LEU A 69 -3.35 1.03 -0.51
N VAL A 70 -4.28 1.97 -0.72
CA VAL A 70 -4.85 2.81 0.36
C VAL A 70 -5.74 1.98 1.28
N THR A 71 -6.49 1.04 0.71
CA THR A 71 -7.28 0.04 1.43
C THR A 71 -6.95 -1.36 0.92
N ILE A 72 -6.88 -2.32 1.84
CA ILE A 72 -6.50 -3.71 1.56
C ILE A 72 -7.74 -4.61 1.48
N HIS A 73 -7.94 -5.52 2.43
CA HIS A 73 -9.04 -6.46 2.47
C HIS A 73 -10.30 -5.83 3.08
N LEU A 74 -11.04 -5.05 2.29
CA LEU A 74 -12.37 -4.53 2.66
C LEU A 74 -13.42 -5.00 1.65
N PRO A 75 -14.67 -5.25 2.09
CA PRO A 75 -15.79 -5.34 1.17
C PRO A 75 -15.88 -4.06 0.32
N LEU A 76 -16.17 -4.21 -0.98
CA LEU A 76 -16.18 -3.07 -1.91
C LEU A 76 -17.13 -1.94 -1.46
N ALA A 77 -18.24 -2.29 -0.81
CA ALA A 77 -19.20 -1.33 -0.26
C ALA A 77 -18.62 -0.43 0.85
N GLU A 78 -17.58 -0.88 1.56
CA GLU A 78 -16.91 -0.13 2.63
C GLU A 78 -15.77 0.75 2.13
N VAL A 79 -15.25 0.47 0.93
CA VAL A 79 -14.11 1.20 0.34
C VAL A 79 -14.35 2.71 0.32
N PRO A 80 -15.50 3.23 -0.17
CA PRO A 80 -15.69 4.67 -0.21
C PRO A 80 -15.49 5.29 1.16
N VAL A 81 -16.22 4.85 2.19
CA VAL A 81 -16.15 5.48 3.52
C VAL A 81 -14.75 5.34 4.16
N ALA A 82 -14.04 4.26 3.88
CA ALA A 82 -12.70 4.01 4.41
C ALA A 82 -11.61 4.93 3.83
N VAL A 83 -11.77 5.41 2.58
CA VAL A 83 -10.83 6.35 1.95
C VAL A 83 -11.08 7.77 2.48
N THR A 84 -10.35 8.13 3.54
CA THR A 84 -10.35 9.45 4.17
C THR A 84 -9.08 10.23 3.82
N ALA A 85 -9.09 11.55 4.01
CA ALA A 85 -7.91 12.41 3.81
C ALA A 85 -6.75 11.94 4.71
N ASP A 86 -6.99 11.78 6.02
CA ASP A 86 -5.97 11.33 6.97
C ASP A 86 -5.37 9.96 6.58
N ARG A 87 -6.20 9.02 6.10
CA ARG A 87 -5.73 7.71 5.65
C ARG A 87 -4.83 7.86 4.43
N LEU A 88 -5.28 8.61 3.43
CA LEU A 88 -4.53 8.82 2.20
C LEU A 88 -3.22 9.57 2.47
N GLU A 89 -3.23 10.57 3.33
CA GLU A 89 -2.05 11.32 3.74
C GLU A 89 -0.99 10.41 4.37
N ARG A 90 -1.39 9.61 5.36
CA ARG A 90 -0.47 8.66 6.00
C ARG A 90 0.10 7.67 5.00
N VAL A 91 -0.71 7.17 4.06
CA VAL A 91 -0.25 6.28 2.98
C VAL A 91 0.79 6.98 2.11
N LEU A 92 0.48 8.16 1.58
CA LEU A 92 1.38 8.89 0.67
C LEU A 92 2.71 9.24 1.34
N ARG A 93 2.67 9.75 2.58
CA ARG A 93 3.88 10.05 3.36
C ARG A 93 4.72 8.80 3.62
N THR A 94 4.08 7.70 3.99
CA THR A 94 4.77 6.41 4.22
C THR A 94 5.45 5.91 2.95
N VAL A 95 4.76 5.98 1.82
CA VAL A 95 5.31 5.54 0.52
C VAL A 95 6.51 6.37 0.14
N VAL A 96 6.40 7.71 0.18
CA VAL A 96 7.53 8.59 -0.16
C VAL A 96 8.72 8.30 0.73
N ALA A 97 8.52 8.26 2.05
CA ALA A 97 9.60 8.01 3.00
C ALA A 97 10.29 6.65 2.78
N ASP A 98 9.52 5.59 2.51
CA ASP A 98 10.12 4.27 2.27
C ASP A 98 10.71 4.11 0.87
N LEU A 99 10.17 4.75 -0.17
CA LEU A 99 10.80 4.79 -1.50
C LEU A 99 12.14 5.51 -1.45
N GLU A 100 12.25 6.61 -0.70
CA GLU A 100 13.52 7.30 -0.48
C GLU A 100 14.49 6.44 0.32
N ARG A 101 14.07 5.96 1.49
CA ARG A 101 14.96 5.28 2.44
C ARG A 101 15.34 3.86 2.02
N ARG A 102 14.39 3.09 1.49
CA ARG A 102 14.54 1.64 1.24
C ARG A 102 14.77 1.31 -0.23
N PHE A 103 14.30 2.15 -1.14
CA PHE A 103 14.46 1.97 -2.59
C PHE A 103 15.49 2.93 -3.21
N GLY A 104 15.99 3.92 -2.44
CA GLY A 104 17.00 4.87 -2.92
C GLY A 104 16.48 5.86 -3.96
N ILE A 105 15.16 6.00 -4.08
CA ILE A 105 14.53 6.87 -5.08
C ILE A 105 14.42 8.27 -4.47
N THR A 106 15.27 9.19 -4.92
CA THR A 106 15.22 10.58 -4.45
C THR A 106 14.04 11.30 -5.10
N ARG A 107 13.20 11.97 -4.28
CA ARG A 107 11.98 12.66 -4.73
C ARG A 107 11.04 11.78 -5.58
N PRO A 108 10.48 10.70 -5.01
CA PRO A 108 9.63 9.76 -5.74
C PRO A 108 8.39 10.41 -6.35
N VAL A 109 8.08 10.05 -7.59
CA VAL A 109 6.88 10.49 -8.32
C VAL A 109 5.77 9.46 -8.16
N LEU A 110 4.67 9.83 -7.49
CA LEU A 110 3.54 8.93 -7.23
C LEU A 110 2.34 9.23 -8.11
N GLY A 111 1.86 8.22 -8.86
CA GLY A 111 0.60 8.30 -9.58
C GLY A 111 -0.57 7.92 -8.68
N VAL A 112 -1.42 8.87 -8.31
CA VAL A 112 -2.54 8.64 -7.39
C VAL A 112 -3.83 8.42 -8.17
N CYS A 113 -4.42 7.22 -8.09
CA CYS A 113 -5.68 6.92 -8.74
C CYS A 113 -6.86 7.68 -8.10
N GLY A 114 -7.88 8.01 -8.88
CA GLY A 114 -9.18 8.41 -8.33
C GLY A 114 -9.93 7.20 -7.75
N LEU A 115 -10.85 7.45 -6.81
CA LEU A 115 -11.72 6.40 -6.26
C LEU A 115 -12.75 5.91 -7.29
N ASN A 116 -13.31 6.83 -8.07
CA ASN A 116 -14.35 6.56 -9.07
C ASN A 116 -13.75 6.33 -10.46
N PRO A 117 -14.47 5.65 -11.37
CA PRO A 117 -14.11 5.58 -12.79
C PRO A 117 -13.83 6.96 -13.38
N HIS A 118 -12.90 7.03 -14.34
CA HIS A 118 -12.50 8.29 -14.98
C HIS A 118 -12.03 9.36 -13.99
N ALA A 119 -11.52 8.92 -12.83
CA ALA A 119 -11.20 9.73 -11.68
C ALA A 119 -12.37 10.56 -11.11
N GLY A 120 -13.62 10.41 -11.59
CA GLY A 120 -14.75 11.25 -11.19
C GLY A 120 -14.97 12.50 -12.06
N LYS A 121 -14.45 12.51 -13.31
CA LYS A 121 -14.56 13.64 -14.29
C LYS A 121 -15.98 14.05 -14.70
N THR A 122 -17.03 13.34 -14.29
CA THR A 122 -18.41 13.72 -14.57
C THR A 122 -19.18 13.83 -13.26
N ASP A 123 -19.69 15.02 -13.00
CA ASP A 123 -20.46 15.48 -11.83
C ASP A 123 -21.76 14.70 -11.56
N THR A 124 -21.98 13.60 -12.29
CA THR A 124 -23.21 12.80 -12.35
C THR A 124 -23.22 11.61 -11.41
N TRP A 125 -22.06 11.20 -10.87
CA TRP A 125 -21.98 10.09 -9.92
C TRP A 125 -21.66 10.63 -8.54
N GLY A 126 -22.73 11.03 -7.85
CA GLY A 126 -22.67 11.82 -6.63
C GLY A 126 -21.72 11.26 -5.59
N TRP A 127 -20.74 12.07 -5.19
CA TRP A 127 -20.25 12.28 -3.82
C TRP A 127 -19.24 13.44 -3.86
N ARG A 128 -19.29 14.33 -2.86
CA ARG A 128 -18.50 15.58 -2.69
C ARG A 128 -16.97 15.40 -2.61
N ARG A 129 -16.43 14.24 -2.97
CA ARG A 129 -15.04 13.83 -2.72
C ARG A 129 -14.05 14.11 -3.84
N PHE A 130 -14.51 14.36 -5.08
CA PHE A 130 -13.60 14.66 -6.19
C PHE A 130 -12.85 15.99 -5.99
N THR A 131 -13.57 17.06 -5.67
CA THR A 131 -12.98 18.37 -5.34
C THR A 131 -12.01 18.25 -4.17
N LEU A 132 -12.36 17.42 -3.17
CA LEU A 132 -11.51 17.18 -2.01
C LEU A 132 -10.22 16.46 -2.36
N LEU A 133 -10.23 15.43 -3.23
CA LEU A 133 -9.01 14.70 -3.58
C LEU A 133 -8.04 15.59 -4.37
N HIS A 134 -8.52 16.36 -5.35
CA HIS A 134 -7.63 17.28 -6.07
C HIS A 134 -7.02 18.32 -5.13
N GLN A 135 -7.84 18.98 -4.30
CA GLN A 135 -7.37 19.98 -3.34
C GLN A 135 -6.40 19.38 -2.31
N PHE A 136 -6.69 18.17 -1.83
CA PHE A 136 -5.84 17.45 -0.90
C PHE A 136 -4.47 17.13 -1.50
N LEU A 137 -4.41 16.68 -2.77
CA LEU A 137 -3.14 16.44 -3.45
C LEU A 137 -2.35 17.75 -3.66
N GLU A 138 -3.03 18.87 -3.94
CA GLU A 138 -2.36 20.19 -4.00
C GLU A 138 -1.73 20.58 -2.66
N THR A 139 -2.37 20.28 -1.53
CA THR A 139 -1.78 20.51 -0.20
C THR A 139 -0.45 19.77 -0.04
N LEU A 140 -0.40 18.49 -0.41
CA LEU A 140 0.84 17.71 -0.32
C LEU A 140 1.88 18.13 -1.38
N ARG A 141 1.46 18.53 -2.58
CA ARG A 141 2.36 19.12 -3.59
C ARG A 141 3.03 20.38 -3.06
N ALA A 142 2.29 21.24 -2.36
CA ALA A 142 2.83 22.44 -1.74
C ALA A 142 3.88 22.15 -0.65
N GLU A 143 3.86 20.94 -0.07
CA GLU A 143 4.88 20.45 0.86
C GLU A 143 6.09 19.80 0.16
N GLY A 144 6.09 19.72 -1.18
CA GLY A 144 7.21 19.21 -1.98
C GLY A 144 7.04 17.77 -2.49
N PHE A 145 5.88 17.15 -2.29
CA PHE A 145 5.60 15.81 -2.81
C PHE A 145 5.34 15.83 -4.33
N GLU A 146 6.00 14.95 -5.07
CA GLU A 146 5.77 14.79 -6.51
C GLU A 146 4.60 13.84 -6.76
N LEU A 147 3.39 14.40 -6.88
CA LEU A 147 2.15 13.63 -7.03
C LEU A 147 1.50 13.90 -8.39
N VAL A 148 1.22 12.86 -9.16
CA VAL A 148 0.46 12.92 -10.42
C VAL A 148 -0.94 12.38 -10.18
N GLY A 149 -1.98 13.18 -10.44
CA GLY A 149 -3.37 12.75 -10.30
C GLY A 149 -4.33 13.79 -9.70
N PRO A 150 -5.59 13.40 -9.41
CA PRO A 150 -6.07 12.02 -9.47
C PRO A 150 -6.15 11.47 -10.90
N LEU A 151 -5.60 10.28 -11.11
CA LEU A 151 -5.57 9.59 -12.40
C LEU A 151 -6.76 8.63 -12.52
N PRO A 152 -7.40 8.52 -13.70
CA PRO A 152 -8.29 7.40 -13.97
C PRO A 152 -7.52 6.08 -13.90
N ALA A 153 -7.99 5.12 -13.10
CA ALA A 153 -7.28 3.85 -12.92
C ALA A 153 -7.07 3.09 -14.24
N ASP A 154 -8.01 3.19 -15.18
CA ASP A 154 -7.94 2.61 -16.52
C ASP A 154 -6.83 3.20 -17.41
N THR A 155 -6.29 4.36 -17.06
CA THR A 155 -5.20 5.02 -17.81
C THR A 155 -3.91 5.20 -16.99
N ALA A 156 -4.00 5.10 -15.66
CA ALA A 156 -2.87 5.22 -14.74
C ALA A 156 -1.79 4.15 -14.94
N PHE A 157 -2.17 2.97 -15.45
CA PHE A 157 -1.26 1.83 -15.65
C PHE A 157 -0.82 1.63 -17.11
N THR A 158 -0.94 2.64 -17.95
CA THR A 158 -0.40 2.57 -19.32
C THR A 158 1.13 2.70 -19.28
N ASP A 159 1.84 2.04 -20.20
CA ASP A 159 3.31 2.07 -20.26
C ASP A 159 3.86 3.50 -20.20
N ARG A 160 3.25 4.42 -20.97
CA ARG A 160 3.60 5.84 -20.98
C ARG A 160 3.50 6.51 -19.61
N GLN A 161 2.51 6.16 -18.79
CA GLN A 161 2.42 6.68 -17.42
C GLN A 161 3.53 6.04 -16.57
N LEU A 162 3.66 4.71 -16.63
CA LEU A 162 4.59 3.95 -15.79
C LEU A 162 6.07 4.32 -16.04
N GLU A 163 6.43 4.80 -17.23
CA GLU A 163 7.77 5.36 -17.53
C GLU A 163 8.14 6.56 -16.66
N THR A 164 7.15 7.26 -16.08
CA THR A 164 7.34 8.50 -15.33
C THR A 164 6.98 8.40 -13.85
N LEU A 165 6.48 7.24 -13.41
CA LEU A 165 5.96 7.03 -12.05
C LEU A 165 6.80 5.98 -11.32
N ASP A 166 7.23 6.29 -10.10
CA ASP A 166 7.96 5.35 -9.26
C ASP A 166 7.04 4.33 -8.56
N ALA A 167 5.79 4.74 -8.31
CA ALA A 167 4.72 3.88 -7.85
C ALA A 167 3.33 4.44 -8.20
N VAL A 168 2.36 3.53 -8.35
CA VAL A 168 0.94 3.87 -8.49
C VAL A 168 0.20 3.58 -7.19
N VAL A 169 -0.55 4.56 -6.68
CA VAL A 169 -1.35 4.46 -5.46
C VAL A 169 -2.81 4.21 -5.85
N ALA A 170 -3.23 2.96 -5.66
CA ALA A 170 -4.60 2.51 -5.86
C ALA A 170 -5.43 2.68 -4.58
N MET A 171 -6.68 3.11 -4.74
CA MET A 171 -7.60 3.37 -3.64
C MET A 171 -8.08 2.08 -2.95
N TYR A 172 -8.13 0.97 -3.68
CA TYR A 172 -8.53 -0.34 -3.17
C TYR A 172 -7.86 -1.49 -3.91
N HIS A 173 -7.90 -2.67 -3.30
CA HIS A 173 -7.21 -3.88 -3.76
C HIS A 173 -7.43 -4.20 -5.25
N ASP A 174 -8.68 -4.36 -5.68
CA ASP A 174 -9.00 -4.77 -7.06
C ASP A 174 -8.82 -3.65 -8.10
N GLN A 175 -8.48 -2.42 -7.68
CA GLN A 175 -8.15 -1.34 -8.61
C GLN A 175 -6.74 -1.48 -9.19
N GLY A 176 -5.80 -2.06 -8.43
CA GLY A 176 -4.39 -2.15 -8.82
C GLY A 176 -3.86 -3.57 -8.93
N LEU A 177 -4.35 -4.51 -8.11
CA LEU A 177 -3.80 -5.87 -8.09
C LEU A 177 -4.00 -6.67 -9.36
N PRO A 178 -5.16 -6.60 -10.07
CA PRO A 178 -5.32 -7.29 -11.33
C PRO A 178 -4.24 -6.88 -12.35
N VAL A 179 -3.88 -5.60 -12.39
CA VAL A 179 -2.88 -5.08 -13.32
C VAL A 179 -1.48 -5.59 -13.00
N ILE A 180 -0.99 -5.42 -11.76
CA ILE A 180 0.37 -5.87 -11.41
C ILE A 180 0.53 -7.38 -11.50
N LYS A 181 -0.53 -8.15 -11.16
CA LYS A 181 -0.51 -9.62 -11.32
C LYS A 181 -0.52 -10.02 -12.78
N HIS A 182 -1.16 -9.27 -13.66
CA HIS A 182 -1.08 -9.51 -15.10
C HIS A 182 0.29 -9.12 -15.66
N HIS A 183 0.83 -7.98 -15.22
CA HIS A 183 2.12 -7.44 -15.67
C HIS A 183 3.30 -8.35 -15.28
N GLY A 184 3.30 -8.92 -14.07
CA GLY A 184 4.44 -9.69 -13.54
C GLY A 184 4.06 -11.03 -12.94
N PHE A 185 3.15 -11.79 -13.57
CA PHE A 185 2.68 -13.05 -13.00
C PHE A 185 3.83 -14.01 -12.66
N GLY A 186 4.05 -14.27 -11.37
CA GLY A 186 5.13 -15.12 -10.85
C GLY A 186 6.24 -14.36 -10.13
N ASP A 187 6.45 -13.08 -10.45
CA ASP A 187 7.57 -12.26 -9.99
C ASP A 187 7.10 -11.05 -9.15
N VAL A 188 5.90 -11.13 -8.56
CA VAL A 188 5.37 -10.07 -7.70
C VAL A 188 5.70 -10.33 -6.24
N VAL A 189 6.35 -9.37 -5.59
CA VAL A 189 6.63 -9.38 -4.16
C VAL A 189 5.65 -8.48 -3.43
N ASN A 190 5.10 -8.94 -2.30
CA ASN A 190 4.38 -8.09 -1.36
C ASN A 190 5.37 -7.49 -0.34
N VAL A 191 5.48 -6.18 -0.34
CA VAL A 191 6.31 -5.39 0.57
C VAL A 191 5.39 -4.63 1.52
N THR A 192 5.65 -4.75 2.83
CA THR A 192 4.97 -3.92 3.82
C THR A 192 5.84 -2.72 4.17
N LEU A 193 5.31 -1.53 3.94
CA LEU A 193 5.94 -0.24 4.20
C LEU A 193 5.48 0.33 5.56
N GLY A 194 6.25 1.28 6.09
CA GLY A 194 5.90 2.04 7.30
C GLY A 194 6.40 1.44 8.61
N PHE A 195 7.28 0.44 8.54
CA PHE A 195 8.00 -0.03 9.73
C PHE A 195 9.17 0.92 10.05
N SER A 196 9.33 1.25 11.33
CA SER A 196 10.44 2.06 11.82
C SER A 196 11.73 1.24 11.80
N ASP A 197 12.83 1.86 11.39
CA ASP A 197 14.16 1.35 11.75
C ASP A 197 14.45 1.97 13.12
N ARG A 198 14.26 1.22 14.20
CA ARG A 198 14.96 1.56 15.45
C ARG A 198 16.30 0.85 15.44
#